data_AF-A0A948RH30-F1
#
_entry.id   AF-A0A948RH30-F1
#
_cell.length_a   1.000
_cell.length_b   1.000
_cell.length_c   1.000
_cell.angle_alpha   90.00
_cell.angle_beta   90.00
_cell.angle_gamma   90.00
#
_symmetry.space_group_name_H-M   'P 1'
#
loop_
_entity.id
_entity.type
_entity.pdbx_description
1 polymer ?
#
loop_
_entity_poly.entity_id
_entity_poly.type
_entity_poly.pdbx_seq_one_letter_code
_entity_poly.pdbx_strand_id
1 'polypeptide(L)'
;MHTYMLEEMSDSVAEHCGTNRDDILRVLSEYWKDKIAHVWQVDDVIDVALRTGIPITAQAANEVLQVVYDHIDCEYGITWTTLDVALEDYDFDLRRLSPDDRPKVYGVFNVRREDESGGVGFGSEDNTCGNLSGAVALAEKLARENPDKGICIESVSVYTSAISLLARIVCLDGEIVVESVS
;
A
#
# COMPACT_ATOMS: atom_id res chain seq x y z
N MET A 1 2.05 -20.63 -17.56
CA MET A 1 2.47 -19.30 -17.08
C MET A 1 2.03 -18.26 -18.08
N HIS A 2 1.60 -17.06 -17.66
CA HIS A 2 1.24 -16.00 -18.61
C HIS A 2 2.47 -15.56 -19.42
N THR A 3 2.30 -15.30 -20.72
CA THR A 3 3.40 -14.93 -21.64
C THR A 3 4.19 -13.72 -21.14
N TYR A 4 3.51 -12.72 -20.57
CA TYR A 4 4.17 -11.52 -20.06
C TYR A 4 5.15 -11.82 -18.90
N MET A 5 4.85 -12.78 -18.02
CA MET A 5 5.76 -13.17 -16.93
C MET A 5 7.03 -13.82 -17.48
N LEU A 6 6.91 -14.65 -18.53
CA LEU A 6 8.07 -15.27 -19.16
C LEU A 6 8.95 -14.22 -19.84
N GLU A 7 8.34 -13.22 -20.47
CA GLU A 7 9.03 -12.08 -21.07
C GLU A 7 9.77 -11.26 -20.00
N GLU A 8 9.10 -10.88 -18.91
CA GLU A 8 9.68 -10.13 -17.78
C GLU A 8 10.86 -10.87 -17.14
N MET A 9 10.69 -12.17 -16.86
CA MET A 9 11.78 -13.03 -16.37
C MET A 9 12.96 -13.07 -17.34
N SER A 10 12.68 -13.14 -18.65
CA SER A 10 13.73 -13.19 -19.67
C SER A 10 14.50 -11.88 -19.76
N ASP A 11 13.81 -10.75 -19.68
CA ASP A 11 14.41 -9.42 -19.65
C ASP A 11 15.31 -9.25 -18.42
N SER A 12 14.83 -9.60 -17.23
CA SER A 12 15.59 -9.50 -15.98
C SER A 12 16.86 -10.37 -16.01
N VAL A 13 16.75 -11.62 -16.47
CA VAL A 13 17.92 -12.53 -16.57
C VAL A 13 18.91 -12.03 -17.62
N ALA A 14 18.43 -11.54 -18.77
CA ALA A 14 19.30 -11.02 -19.84
C ALA A 14 20.12 -9.81 -19.34
N GLU A 15 19.48 -8.89 -18.61
CA GLU A 15 20.11 -7.71 -18.03
C GLU A 15 21.25 -8.07 -17.07
N HIS A 16 21.02 -9.03 -16.17
CA HIS A 16 21.97 -9.37 -15.10
C HIS A 16 23.05 -10.37 -15.53
N CYS A 17 22.74 -11.24 -16.50
CA CYS A 17 23.63 -12.31 -16.93
C CYS A 17 24.30 -12.04 -18.28
N GLY A 18 24.00 -10.93 -18.96
CA GLY A 18 24.57 -10.57 -20.26
C GLY A 18 24.27 -11.60 -21.37
N THR A 19 23.17 -12.32 -21.23
CA THR A 19 22.76 -13.41 -22.13
C THR A 19 21.68 -12.92 -23.09
N ASN A 20 21.55 -13.56 -24.26
CA ASN A 20 20.50 -13.22 -25.21
C ASN A 20 19.11 -13.51 -24.63
N ARG A 21 18.27 -12.48 -24.59
CA ARG A 21 16.89 -12.52 -24.07
C ARG A 21 16.02 -13.56 -24.77
N ASP A 22 16.09 -13.68 -26.09
CA ASP A 22 15.23 -14.59 -26.86
C ASP A 22 15.60 -16.06 -26.62
N ASP A 23 16.89 -16.34 -26.42
CA ASP A 23 17.34 -17.67 -26.00
C ASP A 23 16.82 -18.05 -24.61
N ILE A 24 16.82 -17.10 -23.66
CA ILE A 24 16.24 -17.30 -22.32
C ILE A 24 14.74 -17.55 -22.42
N LEU A 25 14.02 -16.71 -23.17
CA LEU A 25 12.57 -16.83 -23.35
C LEU A 25 12.19 -18.18 -23.94
N ARG A 26 12.96 -18.67 -24.92
CA ARG A 26 12.75 -19.99 -25.52
C ARG A 26 12.89 -21.10 -24.48
N VAL A 27 13.96 -21.08 -23.69
CA VAL A 27 14.22 -22.10 -22.66
C VAL A 27 13.15 -22.06 -21.57
N LEU A 28 12.78 -20.87 -21.08
CA LEU A 28 11.71 -20.73 -20.08
C LEU A 28 10.36 -21.21 -20.64
N SER A 29 10.03 -20.87 -21.88
CA SER A 29 8.79 -21.34 -22.53
C SER A 29 8.74 -22.85 -22.65
N GLU A 30 9.85 -23.51 -23.02
CA GLU A 30 9.93 -24.96 -23.07
C GLU A 30 9.82 -25.61 -21.68
N TYR A 31 10.44 -25.01 -20.67
CA TYR A 31 10.35 -25.48 -19.28
C TYR A 31 8.92 -25.41 -18.73
N TRP A 32 8.20 -24.33 -19.04
CA TRP A 32 6.85 -24.08 -18.54
C TRP A 32 5.74 -24.70 -19.39
N LYS A 33 6.05 -25.40 -20.50
CA LYS A 33 5.06 -25.94 -21.45
C LYS A 33 4.04 -26.91 -20.84
N ASP A 34 4.40 -27.57 -19.75
CA ASP A 34 3.60 -28.57 -19.04
C ASP A 34 3.36 -28.19 -17.57
N LYS A 35 3.56 -26.91 -17.21
CA LYS A 35 3.46 -26.40 -15.84
C LYS A 35 2.59 -25.15 -15.75
N ILE A 36 1.90 -25.01 -14.63
CA ILE A 36 1.18 -23.80 -14.24
C ILE A 36 1.71 -23.30 -12.90
N ALA A 37 1.78 -21.99 -12.73
CA ALA A 37 2.10 -21.34 -11.48
C ALA A 37 1.23 -20.09 -11.37
N HIS A 38 0.72 -19.83 -10.18
CA HIS A 38 0.16 -18.54 -9.80
C HIS A 38 1.30 -17.68 -9.26
N VAL A 39 1.41 -16.46 -9.77
CA VAL A 39 2.43 -15.50 -9.33
C VAL A 39 1.70 -14.34 -8.69
N TRP A 40 2.19 -13.93 -7.53
CA TRP A 40 1.72 -12.78 -6.77
C TRP A 40 2.83 -11.73 -6.78
N GLN A 41 2.45 -10.48 -7.05
CA GLN A 41 3.34 -9.34 -7.18
C GLN A 41 3.01 -8.28 -6.13
N VAL A 42 3.92 -7.32 -5.96
CA VAL A 42 3.76 -6.22 -4.98
C VAL A 42 2.45 -5.46 -5.24
N ASP A 43 2.09 -5.27 -6.51
CA ASP A 43 0.87 -4.60 -6.92
C ASP A 43 -0.38 -5.36 -6.45
N ASP A 44 -0.38 -6.70 -6.40
CA ASP A 44 -1.52 -7.47 -5.87
C ASP A 44 -1.76 -7.17 -4.38
N VAL A 45 -0.68 -7.04 -3.59
CA VAL A 45 -0.81 -6.69 -2.16
C VAL A 45 -1.29 -5.25 -1.99
N ILE A 46 -0.78 -4.32 -2.80
CA ILE A 46 -1.22 -2.92 -2.80
C ILE A 46 -2.71 -2.86 -3.12
N ASP A 47 -3.18 -3.59 -4.13
CA ASP A 47 -4.60 -3.63 -4.50
C ASP A 47 -5.48 -4.16 -3.35
N VAL A 48 -5.03 -5.19 -2.63
CA VAL A 48 -5.74 -5.67 -1.43
C VAL A 48 -5.74 -4.62 -0.32
N ALA A 49 -4.62 -3.95 -0.08
CA ALA A 49 -4.53 -2.89 0.93
C ALA A 49 -5.47 -1.72 0.60
N LEU A 50 -5.56 -1.31 -0.67
CA LEU A 50 -6.49 -0.29 -1.14
C LEU A 50 -7.95 -0.73 -1.02
N ARG A 51 -8.26 -2.01 -1.28
CA ARG A 51 -9.58 -2.60 -1.05
C ARG A 51 -9.99 -2.58 0.41
N THR A 52 -9.05 -2.71 1.33
CA THR A 52 -9.30 -2.76 2.78
C THR A 52 -9.14 -1.41 3.45
N GLY A 53 -8.67 -0.37 2.74
CA GLY A 53 -8.42 0.96 3.31
C GLY A 53 -7.20 0.98 4.24
N ILE A 54 -6.22 0.11 3.97
CA ILE A 54 -4.95 0.03 4.70
C ILE A 54 -3.88 0.77 3.88
N PRO A 55 -3.35 1.91 4.37
CA PRO A 55 -2.26 2.60 3.68
C PRO A 55 -0.99 1.76 3.71
N ILE A 56 -0.25 1.69 2.61
CA ILE A 56 0.96 0.84 2.52
C ILE A 56 2.01 1.44 1.58
N THR A 57 3.28 1.10 1.75
CA THR A 57 4.34 1.41 0.76
C THR A 57 4.64 0.18 -0.10
N ALA A 58 5.20 0.37 -1.30
CA ALA A 58 5.64 -0.76 -2.13
C ALA A 58 6.66 -1.66 -1.41
N GLN A 59 7.53 -1.07 -0.57
CA GLN A 59 8.48 -1.84 0.23
C GLN A 59 7.75 -2.70 1.27
N ALA A 60 6.81 -2.14 2.02
CA ALA A 60 6.04 -2.88 3.01
C ALA A 60 5.16 -3.97 2.37
N ALA A 61 4.58 -3.69 1.20
CA ALA A 61 3.84 -4.69 0.43
C ALA A 61 4.74 -5.87 -0.01
N ASN A 62 5.99 -5.61 -0.38
CA ASN A 62 6.97 -6.67 -0.62
C ASN A 62 7.31 -7.44 0.66
N GLU A 63 7.44 -6.78 1.81
CA GLU A 63 7.66 -7.45 3.10
C GLU A 63 6.47 -8.37 3.46
N VAL A 64 5.23 -7.93 3.23
CA VAL A 64 4.02 -8.76 3.38
C VAL A 64 4.07 -9.99 2.47
N LEU A 65 4.48 -9.83 1.19
CA LEU A 65 4.67 -10.99 0.30
C LEU A 65 5.72 -11.98 0.82
N GLN A 66 6.83 -11.50 1.40
CA GLN A 66 7.83 -12.38 1.99
C GLN A 66 7.27 -13.14 3.19
N VAL A 67 6.47 -12.48 4.05
CA VAL A 67 5.78 -13.14 5.16
C VAL A 67 4.84 -14.23 4.65
N VAL A 68 4.04 -13.94 3.61
CA VAL A 68 3.16 -14.93 2.98
C VAL A 68 3.98 -16.09 2.42
N TYR A 69 5.09 -15.80 1.75
CA TYR A 69 5.99 -16.81 1.17
C TYR A 69 6.58 -17.76 2.22
N ASP A 70 7.04 -17.22 3.34
CA ASP A 70 7.66 -17.99 4.43
C ASP A 70 6.65 -18.92 5.16
N HIS A 71 5.35 -18.65 5.01
CA HIS A 71 4.27 -19.40 5.66
C HIS A 71 3.37 -20.14 4.65
N ILE A 72 3.84 -20.38 3.43
CA ILE A 72 3.07 -21.13 2.41
C ILE A 72 2.77 -22.54 2.91
N ASP A 73 1.48 -22.85 2.98
CA ASP A 73 0.99 -24.22 3.07
C ASP A 73 0.83 -24.81 1.67
N CYS A 74 1.55 -25.89 1.39
CA CYS A 74 1.52 -26.60 0.12
C CYS A 74 0.16 -27.25 -0.21
N GLU A 75 -0.74 -27.40 0.78
CA GLU A 75 -2.08 -27.98 0.58
C GLU A 75 -3.09 -26.96 0.04
N TYR A 76 -2.99 -25.69 0.44
CA TYR A 76 -3.97 -24.66 0.11
C TYR A 76 -3.46 -23.59 -0.87
N GLY A 77 -2.15 -23.46 -1.04
CA GLY A 77 -1.56 -22.41 -1.88
C GLY A 77 -1.83 -20.99 -1.35
N ILE A 78 -1.62 -19.99 -2.20
CA ILE A 78 -1.86 -18.58 -1.86
C ILE A 78 -3.16 -18.12 -2.54
N THR A 79 -4.04 -17.52 -1.77
CA THR A 79 -5.33 -16.96 -2.22
C THR A 79 -5.42 -15.47 -1.87
N TRP A 80 -6.44 -14.77 -2.40
CA TRP A 80 -6.72 -13.38 -1.98
C TRP A 80 -6.93 -13.27 -0.46
N THR A 81 -7.59 -14.25 0.14
CA THR A 81 -7.78 -14.31 1.60
C THR A 81 -6.45 -14.46 2.35
N THR A 82 -5.45 -15.12 1.76
CA THR A 82 -4.11 -15.18 2.33
C THR A 82 -3.49 -13.79 2.44
N LEU A 83 -3.66 -12.94 1.43
CA LEU A 83 -3.19 -11.56 1.47
C LEU A 83 -4.03 -10.68 2.43
N ASP A 84 -5.35 -10.85 2.44
CA ASP A 84 -6.24 -10.15 3.37
C ASP A 84 -5.77 -10.39 4.82
N VAL A 85 -5.56 -11.65 5.20
CA VAL A 85 -5.09 -12.03 6.54
C VAL A 85 -3.69 -11.50 6.83
N ALA A 86 -2.76 -11.58 5.86
CA ALA A 86 -1.42 -11.06 6.07
C ALA A 86 -1.38 -9.52 6.27
N LEU A 87 -2.35 -8.80 5.70
CA LEU A 87 -2.51 -7.37 5.90
C LEU A 87 -3.22 -7.01 7.21
N GLU A 88 -4.01 -7.92 7.81
CA GLU A 88 -4.60 -7.69 9.15
C GLU A 88 -3.51 -7.51 10.23
N ASP A 89 -2.39 -8.20 10.09
CA ASP A 89 -1.24 -8.09 10.98
C ASP A 89 -0.34 -6.88 10.67
N TYR A 90 -0.58 -6.18 9.56
CA TYR A 90 0.20 -5.02 9.14
C TYR A 90 -0.26 -3.74 9.86
N ASP A 91 0.61 -3.23 10.75
CA ASP A 91 0.37 -2.01 11.52
C ASP A 91 0.99 -0.78 10.83
N PHE A 92 0.15 0.03 10.19
CA PHE A 92 0.56 1.34 9.67
C PHE A 92 0.49 2.41 10.77
N ASP A 93 1.63 3.00 11.12
CA ASP A 93 1.71 4.12 12.09
C ASP A 93 2.32 5.36 11.44
N LEU A 94 1.48 6.39 11.22
CA LEU A 94 1.90 7.66 10.64
C LEU A 94 3.02 8.35 11.44
N ARG A 95 3.12 8.13 12.76
CA ARG A 95 4.15 8.74 13.61
C ARG A 95 5.53 8.16 13.36
N ARG A 96 5.58 6.89 12.93
CA ARG A 96 6.83 6.18 12.59
C ARG A 96 7.28 6.49 11.15
N LEU A 97 6.40 7.04 10.33
CA LEU A 97 6.67 7.34 8.93
C LEU A 97 7.45 8.66 8.78
N SER A 98 8.61 8.59 8.14
CA SER A 98 9.41 9.78 7.85
C SER A 98 8.69 10.69 6.82
N PRO A 99 8.90 12.02 6.85
CA PRO A 99 8.35 12.91 5.83
C PRO A 99 8.73 12.53 4.39
N ASP A 100 9.92 11.96 4.18
CA ASP A 100 10.44 11.55 2.87
C ASP A 100 9.77 10.28 2.34
N ASP A 101 9.13 9.49 3.22
CA ASP A 101 8.41 8.27 2.84
C ASP A 101 6.91 8.51 2.61
N ARG A 102 6.35 9.62 3.09
CA ARG A 102 4.94 9.99 2.84
C ARG A 102 4.55 10.00 1.36
N PRO A 103 5.38 10.49 0.42
CA PRO A 103 5.07 10.43 -1.01
C PRO A 103 5.07 9.01 -1.61
N LYS A 104 5.57 8.01 -0.88
CA LYS A 104 5.66 6.61 -1.33
C LYS A 104 4.49 5.76 -0.83
N VAL A 105 3.59 6.35 -0.04
CA VAL A 105 2.43 5.65 0.52
C VAL A 105 1.31 5.62 -0.51
N TYR A 106 0.81 4.41 -0.74
CA TYR A 106 -0.42 4.09 -1.43
C TYR A 106 -1.58 4.17 -0.44
N GLY A 107 -2.65 4.86 -0.83
CA GLY A 107 -3.85 5.05 -0.03
C GLY A 107 -4.71 6.20 -0.56
N VAL A 108 -6.00 6.14 -0.23
CA VAL A 108 -6.95 7.24 -0.36
C VAL A 108 -7.24 7.77 1.04
N PHE A 109 -7.20 9.09 1.19
CA PHE A 109 -7.30 9.73 2.49
C PHE A 109 -8.41 10.78 2.52
N ASN A 110 -9.00 10.97 3.69
CA ASN A 110 -9.92 12.07 3.96
C ASN A 110 -9.41 12.87 5.17
N VAL A 111 -9.41 14.19 5.04
CA VAL A 111 -9.00 15.10 6.12
C VAL A 111 -10.21 15.92 6.56
N ARG A 112 -10.56 15.84 7.84
CA ARG A 112 -11.70 16.59 8.38
C ARG A 112 -11.44 17.06 9.81
N ARG A 113 -12.22 18.04 10.26
CA ARG A 113 -12.28 18.37 11.69
C ARG A 113 -13.14 17.34 12.42
N GLU A 114 -12.85 17.10 13.69
CA GLU A 114 -13.61 16.14 14.51
C GLU A 114 -15.11 16.48 14.61
N ASP A 115 -15.46 17.76 14.62
CA ASP A 115 -16.83 18.26 14.75
C ASP A 115 -17.58 18.36 13.41
N GLU A 116 -16.92 18.03 12.31
CA GLU A 116 -17.48 18.09 10.96
C GLU A 116 -17.71 16.68 10.39
N SER A 117 -18.83 16.50 9.70
CA SER A 117 -19.19 15.26 9.01
C SER A 117 -18.62 15.17 7.59
N GLY A 118 -18.05 16.25 7.07
CA GLY A 118 -17.46 16.35 5.73
C GLY A 118 -15.96 16.60 5.81
N GLY A 119 -15.21 16.13 4.82
CA GLY A 119 -13.77 16.31 4.74
C GLY A 119 -13.30 16.61 3.32
N VAL A 120 -11.99 16.80 3.21
CA VAL A 120 -11.28 16.97 1.95
C VAL A 120 -10.59 15.66 1.61
N GLY A 121 -11.00 15.06 0.49
CA GLY A 121 -10.42 13.82 -0.03
C GLY A 121 -9.09 14.03 -0.77
N PHE A 122 -8.20 13.05 -0.66
CA PHE A 122 -6.91 12.98 -1.34
C PHE A 122 -6.75 11.60 -1.98
N GLY A 123 -6.54 11.58 -3.30
CA GLY A 123 -6.48 10.37 -4.10
C GLY A 123 -7.85 9.90 -4.60
N SER A 124 -7.82 8.88 -5.44
CA SER A 124 -8.98 8.20 -6.05
C SER A 124 -8.56 6.82 -6.53
N GLU A 125 -9.48 6.03 -7.11
CA GLU A 125 -9.16 4.71 -7.68
C GLU A 125 -8.01 4.80 -8.71
N ASP A 126 -7.97 5.86 -9.51
CA ASP A 126 -6.94 6.09 -10.55
C ASP A 126 -5.68 6.81 -10.04
N ASN A 127 -5.66 7.29 -8.80
CA ASN A 127 -4.54 8.02 -8.23
C ASN A 127 -4.39 7.71 -6.75
N THR A 128 -3.72 6.60 -6.45
CA THR A 128 -3.63 6.06 -5.09
C THR A 128 -2.27 6.30 -4.43
N CYS A 129 -1.22 6.70 -5.15
CA CYS A 129 0.12 6.86 -4.58
C CYS A 129 0.51 8.34 -4.34
N GLY A 130 1.17 8.61 -3.21
CA GLY A 130 1.74 9.92 -2.89
C GLY A 130 0.77 10.97 -2.33
N ASN A 131 -0.47 10.56 -2.10
CA ASN A 131 -1.54 11.44 -1.62
C ASN A 131 -1.39 11.84 -0.13
N LEU A 132 -0.72 11.00 0.67
CA LEU A 132 -0.59 11.19 2.11
C LEU A 132 0.11 12.51 2.48
N SER A 133 1.11 12.92 1.70
CA SER A 133 1.82 14.19 1.92
C SER A 133 0.88 15.39 1.89
N GLY A 134 -0.06 15.42 0.94
CA GLY A 134 -1.07 16.46 0.83
C GLY A 134 -2.06 16.42 1.99
N ALA A 135 -2.51 15.22 2.36
CA ALA A 135 -3.43 15.02 3.48
C ALA A 135 -2.82 15.51 4.80
N VAL A 136 -1.58 15.13 5.10
CA VAL A 136 -0.86 15.57 6.30
C VAL A 136 -0.65 17.09 6.28
N ALA A 137 -0.19 17.65 5.17
CA ALA A 137 0.04 19.09 5.07
C ALA A 137 -1.25 19.91 5.31
N LEU A 138 -2.39 19.46 4.78
CA LEU A 138 -3.68 20.10 5.05
C LEU A 138 -4.07 19.95 6.52
N ALA A 139 -3.92 18.76 7.09
CA ALA A 139 -4.29 18.51 8.48
C ALA A 139 -3.49 19.37 9.45
N GLU A 140 -2.17 19.48 9.26
CA GLU A 140 -1.33 20.36 10.06
C GLU A 140 -1.71 21.84 9.90
N LYS A 141 -2.05 22.29 8.68
CA LYS A 141 -2.51 23.65 8.44
C LYS A 141 -3.80 23.93 9.23
N LEU A 142 -4.79 23.04 9.12
CA LEU A 142 -6.06 23.20 9.82
C LEU A 142 -5.91 23.17 11.34
N ALA A 143 -5.00 22.35 11.86
CA ALA A 143 -4.68 22.29 13.29
C ALA A 143 -4.05 23.60 13.79
N ARG A 144 -3.14 24.23 13.02
CA ARG A 144 -2.60 25.55 13.37
C ARG A 144 -3.64 26.65 13.32
N GLU A 145 -4.57 26.59 12.36
CA GLU A 145 -5.67 27.57 12.23
C GLU A 145 -6.75 27.40 13.31
N ASN A 146 -6.88 26.21 13.91
CA ASN A 146 -7.92 25.87 14.89
C ASN A 146 -7.31 25.07 16.06
N PRO A 147 -6.49 25.69 16.94
CA PRO A 147 -5.72 24.96 17.96
C PRO A 147 -6.58 24.24 19.01
N ASP A 148 -7.84 24.65 19.17
CA ASP A 148 -8.82 24.05 20.08
C ASP A 148 -9.47 22.78 19.54
N LYS A 149 -9.18 22.38 18.29
CA LYS A 149 -9.84 21.27 17.60
C LYS A 149 -8.85 20.22 17.11
N GLY A 150 -9.27 18.95 17.18
CA GLY A 150 -8.59 17.85 16.52
C GLY A 150 -8.90 17.78 15.03
N ILE A 151 -7.89 17.48 14.23
CA ILE A 151 -8.01 17.20 12.81
C ILE A 151 -7.79 15.71 12.58
N CYS A 152 -8.77 15.04 12.01
CA CYS A 152 -8.71 13.62 11.67
C CYS A 152 -8.11 13.45 10.27
N ILE A 153 -7.18 12.51 10.15
CA ILE A 153 -6.81 11.90 8.89
C ILE A 153 -7.40 10.50 8.90
N GLU A 154 -8.20 10.18 7.89
CA GLU A 154 -8.86 8.90 7.72
C GLU A 154 -8.31 8.23 6.46
N SER A 155 -8.16 6.91 6.49
CA SER A 155 -7.97 6.12 5.27
C SER A 155 -9.31 5.59 4.78
N VAL A 156 -9.49 5.58 3.47
CA VAL A 156 -10.74 5.21 2.80
C VAL A 156 -10.48 4.01 1.91
N SER A 157 -11.28 2.96 2.10
CA SER A 157 -11.34 1.82 1.18
C SER A 157 -11.88 2.28 -0.16
N VAL A 158 -11.16 1.92 -1.22
CA VAL A 158 -11.53 2.28 -2.60
C VAL A 158 -12.84 1.57 -3.04
N TYR A 159 -13.17 0.42 -2.44
CA TYR A 159 -14.26 -0.44 -2.94
C TYR A 159 -15.43 -0.62 -1.98
N THR A 160 -15.25 -0.43 -0.68
CA THR A 160 -16.29 -0.74 0.33
C THR A 160 -16.87 0.49 1.03
N SER A 161 -16.41 1.69 0.67
CA SER A 161 -16.71 2.95 1.40
C SER A 161 -16.38 2.88 2.90
N ALA A 162 -15.62 1.86 3.34
CA ALA A 162 -15.14 1.76 4.70
C ALA A 162 -14.12 2.87 4.97
N ILE A 163 -14.21 3.45 6.17
CA ILE A 163 -13.36 4.55 6.61
C ILE A 163 -12.74 4.15 7.95
N SER A 164 -11.42 4.24 8.04
CA SER A 164 -10.64 3.95 9.24
C SER A 164 -9.90 5.21 9.67
N LEU A 165 -10.01 5.59 10.94
CA LEU A 165 -9.28 6.74 11.46
C LEU A 165 -7.79 6.38 11.59
N LEU A 166 -6.95 7.07 10.82
CA LEU A 166 -5.52 6.78 10.70
C LEU A 166 -4.72 7.52 11.78
N ALA A 167 -5.03 8.79 11.96
CA ALA A 167 -4.34 9.66 12.90
C ALA A 167 -5.22 10.83 13.30
N ARG A 168 -4.94 11.36 14.49
CA ARG A 168 -5.48 12.64 14.95
C ARG A 168 -4.34 13.64 15.08
N ILE A 169 -4.50 14.83 14.51
CA ILE A 169 -3.51 15.91 14.53
C ILE A 169 -4.06 17.07 15.35
N VAL A 170 -3.27 17.55 16.30
CA VAL A 170 -3.58 18.72 17.13
C VAL A 170 -2.43 19.71 17.16
N CYS A 171 -2.75 20.96 17.48
CA CYS A 171 -1.78 22.01 17.75
C CYS A 171 -1.78 22.31 19.24
N LEU A 172 -0.72 21.91 19.96
CA LEU A 172 -0.55 22.15 21.39
C LEU A 172 0.58 23.16 21.59
N ASP A 173 0.29 24.29 22.22
CA ASP A 173 1.25 25.37 22.48
C ASP A 173 2.05 25.83 21.24
N GLY A 174 1.44 25.72 20.05
CA GLY A 174 2.05 26.09 18.77
C GLY A 174 2.82 24.95 18.07
N GLU A 175 2.94 23.79 18.70
CA GLU A 175 3.55 22.59 18.13
C GLU A 175 2.51 21.62 17.58
N ILE A 176 2.81 21.02 16.43
CA ILE A 176 1.97 19.98 15.84
C ILE A 176 2.29 18.63 16.48
N VAL A 177 1.26 17.96 16.97
CA VAL A 177 1.34 16.61 17.54
C VAL A 177 0.45 15.67 16.75
N VAL A 178 1.01 14.51 16.39
CA VAL A 178 0.30 13.41 15.74
C VAL A 178 0.01 12.34 16.79
N GLU A 179 -1.27 12.16 17.11
CA GLU A 179 -1.78 11.16 18.03
C GLU A 179 -2.18 9.89 17.27
N SER A 180 -1.84 8.72 17.84
CA SER A 180 -2.33 7.43 17.34
C SER A 180 -3.76 7.19 17.77
N VAL A 181 -4.45 6.44 16.95
CA VAL A 181 -5.80 5.96 17.21
C VAL A 181 -5.64 4.49 17.60
N SER A 182 -6.10 4.13 18.80
CA SER A 182 -6.08 2.76 19.33
C SER A 182 -7.22 1.92 18.77
#